data_AF-A0A6P5GC20-F1
#
_entry.id   AF-A0A6P5GC20-F1
#
_cell.length_a   1.000
_cell.length_b   1.000
_cell.length_c   1.000
_cell.angle_alpha   90.00
_cell.angle_beta   90.00
_cell.angle_gamma   90.00
#
_symmetry.space_group_name_H-M   'P 1'
#
loop_
_entity.id
_entity.type
_entity.pdbx_description
1 polymer ?
#
loop_
_entity_poly.entity_id
_entity_poly.type
_entity_poly.pdbx_seq_one_letter_code
_entity_poly.pdbx_strand_id
1 'polypeptide(L)'
;MSFYATAEHEKEKLQHFASPEGRDDLYQYNQKERRTVLEVLEDFPSVQMPFEWLVQLVPPLKKRAFSISSSPLAHPNQVHLTVNIVSWTTPFKRKRHGLCSTWLVALDPQESRGVVIPSWIHRGCLPPPPPSLPLILIGPGTGCAPFRAFIEQRAVQNTKGPTSPVLFFFGCRSQESDFLYEHFWLSHSQNHGVLSKEKGGGFFVAFSRDQPKKIYVQHKIREESARIWRLLNAGAAIYIAGSSTKMPTDVTSAVEDVIVKESGMSKESASRWLRALEKAGRFNTEAWS
;
A
#
# COMPACT_ATOMS: atom_id res chain seq x y z
N MET A 1 -19.68 -25.83 -15.81
CA MET A 1 -21.02 -25.21 -15.78
C MET A 1 -21.86 -25.65 -16.96
N SER A 2 -21.43 -25.44 -18.22
CA SER A 2 -22.21 -25.86 -19.42
C SER A 2 -22.65 -27.33 -19.43
N PHE A 3 -21.80 -28.25 -18.98
CA PHE A 3 -22.13 -29.69 -18.87
C PHE A 3 -23.33 -29.98 -17.95
N TYR A 4 -23.59 -29.12 -16.96
CA TYR A 4 -24.67 -29.28 -15.98
C TYR A 4 -25.89 -28.39 -16.29
N ALA A 5 -25.88 -27.64 -17.38
CA ALA A 5 -27.01 -26.82 -17.80
C ALA A 5 -28.07 -27.69 -18.49
N THR A 6 -29.31 -27.65 -18.01
CA THR A 6 -30.43 -28.40 -18.59
C THR A 6 -31.13 -27.67 -19.73
N ALA A 7 -31.01 -26.35 -19.81
CA ALA A 7 -31.55 -25.55 -20.90
C ALA A 7 -30.50 -25.36 -22.00
N GLU A 8 -30.86 -25.70 -23.25
CA GLU A 8 -29.89 -25.70 -24.36
C GLU A 8 -29.30 -24.31 -24.64
N HIS A 9 -30.12 -23.26 -24.58
CA HIS A 9 -29.65 -21.88 -24.80
C HIS A 9 -28.63 -21.41 -23.74
N GLU A 10 -28.77 -21.82 -22.48
CA GLU A 10 -27.80 -21.52 -21.42
C GLU A 10 -26.50 -22.30 -21.62
N LYS A 11 -26.62 -23.58 -22.00
CA LYS A 11 -25.48 -24.46 -22.31
C LYS A 11 -24.65 -23.91 -23.47
N GLU A 12 -25.31 -23.56 -24.58
CA GLU A 12 -24.68 -22.94 -25.75
C GLU A 12 -23.96 -21.64 -25.38
N LYS A 13 -24.60 -20.78 -24.57
CA LYS A 13 -23.99 -19.51 -24.15
C LYS A 13 -22.75 -19.72 -23.28
N LEU A 14 -22.81 -20.67 -22.34
CA LEU A 14 -21.67 -21.03 -21.50
C LEU A 14 -20.52 -21.67 -22.30
N GLN A 15 -20.84 -22.46 -23.34
CA GLN A 15 -19.84 -23.01 -24.26
C GLN A 15 -19.20 -21.92 -25.12
N HIS A 16 -20.00 -20.98 -25.64
CA HIS A 16 -19.50 -19.81 -26.37
C HIS A 16 -18.54 -18.98 -25.52
N PHE A 17 -18.89 -18.66 -24.27
CA PHE A 17 -17.98 -17.95 -23.37
C PHE A 17 -16.65 -18.68 -23.14
N ALA A 18 -16.62 -20.01 -23.24
CA ALA A 18 -15.41 -20.82 -23.11
C ALA A 18 -14.64 -20.98 -24.43
N SER A 19 -15.19 -20.55 -25.57
CA SER A 19 -14.56 -20.63 -26.88
C SER A 19 -13.64 -19.44 -27.17
N PRO A 20 -12.73 -19.55 -28.15
CA PRO A 20 -11.92 -18.42 -28.62
C PRO A 20 -12.77 -17.23 -29.09
N GLU A 21 -13.89 -17.49 -29.76
CA GLU A 21 -14.79 -16.48 -30.33
C GLU A 21 -15.57 -15.73 -29.25
N GLY A 22 -15.97 -16.40 -28.17
CA GLY A 22 -16.70 -15.77 -27.07
C GLY A 22 -15.83 -15.12 -26.01
N ARG A 23 -14.51 -15.01 -26.22
CA ARG A 23 -13.57 -14.39 -25.27
C ARG A 23 -13.96 -12.97 -24.90
N ASP A 24 -14.31 -12.15 -25.88
CA ASP A 24 -14.67 -10.74 -25.67
C ASP A 24 -16.02 -10.62 -24.97
N ASP A 25 -16.97 -11.49 -25.33
CA ASP A 25 -18.27 -11.57 -24.67
C ASP A 25 -18.14 -12.00 -23.21
N LEU A 26 -17.29 -13.00 -22.92
CA LEU A 26 -16.97 -13.41 -21.56
C LEU A 26 -16.34 -12.23 -20.81
N TYR A 27 -15.40 -11.49 -21.41
CA TYR A 27 -14.80 -10.31 -20.79
C TYR A 27 -15.84 -9.24 -20.40
N GLN A 28 -16.78 -8.93 -21.30
CA GLN A 28 -17.85 -7.97 -21.01
C GLN A 28 -18.80 -8.49 -19.93
N TYR A 29 -19.14 -9.78 -19.99
CA TYR A 29 -20.05 -10.43 -19.05
C TYR A 29 -19.41 -10.59 -17.65
N ASN A 30 -18.28 -11.25 -17.52
CA ASN A 30 -17.70 -11.58 -16.22
C ASN A 30 -16.62 -10.58 -15.77
N GLN A 31 -15.51 -10.47 -16.51
CA GLN A 31 -14.28 -9.84 -16.01
C GLN A 31 -14.43 -8.34 -15.79
N LYS A 32 -15.13 -7.65 -16.70
CA LYS A 32 -15.40 -6.21 -16.60
C LYS A 32 -16.34 -5.89 -15.43
N GLU A 33 -17.32 -6.76 -15.18
CA GLU A 33 -18.31 -6.58 -14.12
C GLU A 33 -17.91 -7.20 -12.78
N ARG A 34 -16.86 -8.03 -12.77
CA ARG A 34 -16.41 -8.81 -11.61
C ARG A 34 -17.53 -9.68 -11.03
N ARG A 35 -18.27 -10.39 -11.90
CA ARG A 35 -19.33 -11.32 -11.47
C ARG A 35 -18.75 -12.45 -10.62
N THR A 36 -19.40 -12.72 -9.50
CA THR A 36 -19.09 -13.85 -8.62
C THR A 36 -19.65 -15.15 -9.19
N VAL A 37 -19.17 -16.29 -8.69
CA VAL A 37 -19.71 -17.61 -9.08
C VAL A 37 -21.21 -17.71 -8.76
N LEU A 38 -21.66 -17.14 -7.64
CA LEU A 38 -23.08 -17.11 -7.26
C LEU A 38 -23.92 -16.37 -8.32
N GLU A 39 -23.48 -15.18 -8.73
CA GLU A 39 -24.22 -14.39 -9.72
C GLU A 39 -24.24 -15.05 -11.10
N VAL A 40 -23.20 -15.81 -11.46
CA VAL A 40 -23.22 -16.62 -12.68
C VAL A 40 -24.27 -17.74 -12.54
N LEU A 41 -24.38 -18.40 -11.39
CA LEU A 41 -25.42 -19.41 -11.19
C LEU A 41 -26.84 -18.82 -11.15
N GLU A 42 -27.00 -17.57 -10.67
CA GLU A 42 -28.27 -16.84 -10.72
C GLU A 42 -28.65 -16.44 -12.16
N ASP A 43 -27.67 -16.03 -12.99
CA ASP A 43 -27.87 -15.70 -14.40
C ASP A 43 -28.14 -16.96 -15.27
N PHE A 44 -27.72 -18.15 -14.82
CA PHE A 44 -27.86 -19.45 -15.51
C PHE A 44 -28.57 -20.49 -14.61
N PRO A 45 -29.87 -20.31 -14.30
CA PRO A 45 -30.59 -21.14 -13.34
C PRO A 45 -30.78 -22.60 -13.77
N SER A 46 -30.59 -22.93 -15.06
CA SER A 46 -30.65 -24.32 -15.52
C SER A 46 -29.42 -25.16 -15.15
N VAL A 47 -28.35 -24.50 -14.63
CA VAL A 47 -27.12 -25.17 -14.19
C VAL A 47 -27.36 -25.93 -12.88
N GLN A 48 -27.60 -27.23 -12.99
CA GLN A 48 -27.83 -28.15 -11.88
C GLN A 48 -26.54 -28.91 -11.54
N MET A 49 -25.57 -28.18 -11.00
CA MET A 49 -24.24 -28.72 -10.70
C MET A 49 -24.18 -29.35 -9.30
N PRO A 50 -23.63 -30.57 -9.15
CA PRO A 50 -23.41 -31.15 -7.82
C PRO A 50 -22.48 -30.30 -6.96
N PHE A 51 -22.70 -30.31 -5.65
CA PHE A 51 -21.98 -29.45 -4.70
C PHE A 51 -20.47 -29.72 -4.70
N GLU A 52 -20.06 -30.97 -4.83
CA GLU A 52 -18.66 -31.37 -4.90
C GLU A 52 -17.92 -30.73 -6.08
N TRP A 53 -18.61 -30.53 -7.21
CA TRP A 53 -18.05 -29.84 -8.37
C TRP A 53 -17.97 -28.33 -8.14
N LEU A 54 -18.95 -27.74 -7.46
CA LEU A 54 -18.90 -26.34 -7.08
C LEU A 54 -17.67 -26.04 -6.20
N VAL A 55 -17.44 -26.87 -5.19
CA VAL A 55 -16.30 -26.73 -4.28
C VAL A 55 -14.96 -26.85 -5.02
N GLN A 56 -14.87 -27.72 -6.02
CA GLN A 56 -13.66 -27.86 -6.84
C GLN A 56 -13.44 -26.67 -7.80
N LEU A 57 -14.52 -26.02 -8.26
CA LEU A 57 -14.44 -24.88 -9.18
C LEU A 57 -14.13 -23.56 -8.48
N VAL A 58 -14.64 -23.35 -7.28
CA VAL A 58 -14.46 -22.09 -6.54
C VAL A 58 -13.04 -22.04 -5.98
N PRO A 59 -12.22 -21.03 -6.35
CA PRO A 59 -10.86 -20.91 -5.82
C PRO A 59 -10.87 -20.77 -4.30
N PRO A 60 -9.90 -21.38 -3.59
CA PRO A 60 -9.81 -21.25 -2.14
C PRO A 60 -9.60 -19.77 -1.75
N LEU A 61 -10.19 -19.39 -0.62
CA LEU A 61 -10.06 -18.04 -0.09
C LEU A 61 -8.58 -17.76 0.26
N LYS A 62 -8.00 -16.76 -0.40
CA LYS A 62 -6.61 -16.37 -0.19
C LYS A 62 -6.45 -15.56 1.10
N LYS A 63 -5.32 -15.75 1.79
CA LYS A 63 -4.88 -14.89 2.89
C LYS A 63 -4.62 -13.47 2.38
N ARG A 64 -4.81 -12.46 3.23
CA ARG A 64 -4.49 -11.06 2.93
C ARG A 64 -3.30 -10.60 3.76
N ALA A 65 -2.31 -10.01 3.09
CA ALA A 65 -1.14 -9.44 3.74
C ALA A 65 -1.35 -7.95 4.00
N PHE A 66 -0.79 -7.46 5.10
CA PHE A 66 -0.76 -6.06 5.49
C PHE A 66 0.63 -5.72 6.03
N SER A 67 1.13 -4.53 5.72
CA SER A 67 2.34 -4.02 6.35
C SER A 67 2.05 -3.68 7.81
N ILE A 68 2.85 -4.22 8.73
CA ILE A 68 2.72 -3.99 10.17
C ILE A 68 3.00 -2.50 10.47
N SER A 69 2.14 -1.86 11.24
CA SER A 69 2.23 -0.44 11.60
C SER A 69 2.60 -0.16 13.06
N SER A 70 3.12 -1.19 13.76
CA SER A 70 3.71 -1.08 15.09
C SER A 70 5.17 -1.51 15.12
N SER A 71 5.96 -0.89 16.00
CA SER A 71 7.28 -1.40 16.39
C SER A 71 7.16 -2.46 17.50
N PRO A 72 7.87 -3.60 17.43
CA PRO A 72 7.92 -4.57 18.52
C PRO A 72 8.69 -4.04 19.76
N LEU A 73 9.52 -2.99 19.61
CA LEU A 73 10.15 -2.32 20.75
C LEU A 73 9.20 -1.36 21.46
N ALA A 74 8.30 -0.71 20.73
CA ALA A 74 7.32 0.22 21.29
C ALA A 74 6.10 -0.52 21.84
N HIS A 75 5.65 -1.57 21.15
CA HIS A 75 4.46 -2.35 21.50
C HIS A 75 4.78 -3.84 21.58
N PRO A 76 5.43 -4.29 22.67
CA PRO A 76 5.66 -5.72 22.88
C PRO A 76 4.33 -6.48 22.87
N ASN A 77 4.31 -7.63 22.19
CA ASN A 77 3.12 -8.49 22.06
C ASN A 77 1.91 -7.86 21.35
N GLN A 78 2.10 -6.78 20.57
CA GLN A 78 1.04 -6.20 19.77
C GLN A 78 1.44 -6.00 18.31
N VAL A 79 0.51 -6.30 17.40
CA VAL A 79 0.65 -6.04 15.97
C VAL A 79 -0.46 -5.06 15.57
N HIS A 80 -0.08 -3.88 15.09
CA HIS A 80 -1.03 -2.89 14.61
C HIS A 80 -1.12 -2.99 13.08
N LEU A 81 -2.34 -2.78 12.55
CA LEU A 81 -2.61 -2.76 11.12
C LEU A 81 -3.18 -1.40 10.72
N THR A 82 -2.85 -0.95 9.52
CA THR A 82 -3.47 0.22 8.89
C THR A 82 -4.17 -0.24 7.62
N VAL A 83 -5.50 -0.31 7.65
CA VAL A 83 -6.29 -0.96 6.59
C VAL A 83 -7.19 0.05 5.90
N ASN A 84 -7.09 0.14 4.58
CA ASN A 84 -8.06 0.87 3.77
C ASN A 84 -9.30 -0.02 3.56
N ILE A 85 -10.48 0.53 3.81
CA ILE A 85 -11.73 -0.19 3.55
C ILE A 85 -11.96 -0.23 2.04
N VAL A 86 -11.91 -1.43 1.47
CA VAL A 86 -12.10 -1.60 0.03
C VAL A 86 -13.59 -1.62 -0.28
N SER A 87 -14.06 -0.60 -1.00
CA SER A 87 -15.38 -0.58 -1.63
C SER A 87 -15.29 0.07 -3.01
N TRP A 88 -15.97 -0.52 -3.98
CA TRP A 88 -16.03 -0.01 -5.35
C TRP A 88 -17.41 -0.26 -5.95
N THR A 89 -17.73 0.50 -6.99
CA THR A 89 -18.95 0.30 -7.77
C THR A 89 -18.57 -0.29 -9.12
N THR A 90 -19.23 -1.37 -9.52
CA THR A 90 -19.01 -2.02 -10.81
C THR A 90 -19.60 -1.17 -11.96
N PRO A 91 -19.23 -1.43 -13.22
CA PRO A 91 -19.82 -0.75 -14.37
C PRO A 91 -21.36 -0.83 -14.43
N PHE A 92 -21.97 -1.90 -13.92
CA PHE A 92 -23.42 -2.04 -13.82
C PHE A 92 -24.00 -1.49 -12.50
N LYS A 93 -23.28 -0.55 -11.86
CA LYS A 93 -23.71 0.18 -10.66
C LYS A 93 -23.92 -0.69 -9.40
N ARG A 94 -23.36 -1.92 -9.36
CA ARG A 94 -23.40 -2.74 -8.14
C ARG A 94 -22.29 -2.34 -7.19
N LYS A 95 -22.61 -2.18 -5.91
CA LYS A 95 -21.62 -1.91 -4.87
C LYS A 95 -20.95 -3.21 -4.44
N ARG A 96 -19.62 -3.19 -4.35
CA ARG A 96 -18.80 -4.32 -3.92
C ARG A 96 -17.92 -3.91 -2.76
N HIS A 97 -17.51 -4.92 -2.01
CA HIS A 97 -16.75 -4.79 -0.79
C HIS A 97 -15.61 -5.80 -0.76
N GLY A 98 -14.45 -5.40 -0.23
CA GLY A 98 -13.34 -6.31 -0.01
C GLY A 98 -13.63 -7.22 1.17
N LEU A 99 -13.48 -8.54 0.96
CA LEU A 99 -13.79 -9.56 1.98
C LEU A 99 -13.07 -9.29 3.30
N CYS A 100 -11.74 -9.19 3.28
CA CYS A 100 -10.93 -9.04 4.50
C CYS A 100 -11.11 -7.67 5.17
N SER A 101 -11.14 -6.57 4.42
CA SER A 101 -11.30 -5.24 5.00
C SER A 101 -12.68 -5.05 5.65
N THR A 102 -13.74 -5.56 5.02
CA THR A 102 -15.10 -5.49 5.57
C THR A 102 -15.26 -6.43 6.75
N TRP A 103 -14.67 -7.62 6.70
CA TRP A 103 -14.63 -8.53 7.84
C TRP A 103 -13.95 -7.89 9.05
N LEU A 104 -12.77 -7.27 8.87
CA LEU A 104 -12.06 -6.59 9.97
C LEU A 104 -12.87 -5.46 10.61
N VAL A 105 -13.61 -4.69 9.80
CA VAL A 105 -14.47 -3.60 10.30
C VAL A 105 -15.67 -4.12 11.08
N ALA A 106 -16.15 -5.32 10.77
CA ALA A 106 -17.30 -5.93 11.45
C ALA A 106 -16.94 -6.58 12.80
N LEU A 107 -15.64 -6.70 13.14
CA LEU A 107 -15.20 -7.26 14.41
C LEU A 107 -15.45 -6.26 15.54
N ASP A 108 -15.98 -6.75 16.66
CA ASP A 108 -16.14 -5.97 17.89
C ASP A 108 -15.03 -6.30 18.90
N PRO A 109 -14.09 -5.38 19.16
CA PRO A 109 -13.04 -5.60 20.16
C PRO A 109 -13.57 -5.83 21.59
N GLN A 110 -14.81 -5.42 21.88
CA GLN A 110 -15.44 -5.55 23.20
C GLN A 110 -16.24 -6.85 23.36
N GLU A 111 -16.23 -7.73 22.37
CA GLU A 111 -16.97 -8.98 22.44
C GLU A 111 -16.50 -9.84 23.64
N SER A 112 -17.46 -10.27 24.47
CA SER A 112 -17.20 -10.94 25.76
C SER A 112 -16.35 -12.21 25.69
N ARG A 113 -16.33 -12.90 24.54
CA ARG A 113 -15.53 -14.12 24.31
C ARG A 113 -14.13 -13.83 23.74
N GLY A 114 -13.85 -12.57 23.42
CA GLY A 114 -12.67 -12.14 22.69
C GLY A 114 -12.74 -12.51 21.20
N VAL A 115 -12.12 -11.68 20.35
CA VAL A 115 -12.01 -11.93 18.92
C VAL A 115 -10.67 -12.59 18.62
N VAL A 116 -10.70 -13.76 17.97
CA VAL A 116 -9.49 -14.48 17.54
C VAL A 116 -9.29 -14.29 16.04
N ILE A 117 -8.12 -13.76 15.66
CA ILE A 117 -7.73 -13.55 14.26
C ILE A 117 -6.57 -14.51 13.92
N PRO A 118 -6.80 -15.56 13.11
CA PRO A 118 -5.73 -16.41 12.61
C PRO A 118 -4.77 -15.59 11.75
N SER A 119 -3.53 -15.47 12.20
CA SER A 119 -2.52 -14.64 11.55
C SER A 119 -1.13 -15.29 11.58
N TRP A 120 -0.31 -14.91 10.61
CA TRP A 120 1.09 -15.35 10.50
C TRP A 120 1.94 -14.15 10.12
N ILE A 121 3.13 -14.07 10.70
CA ILE A 121 4.09 -13.02 10.39
C ILE A 121 5.04 -13.55 9.31
N HIS A 122 5.13 -12.80 8.22
CA HIS A 122 6.09 -13.05 7.15
C HIS A 122 7.13 -11.93 7.13
N ARG A 123 8.37 -12.27 6.78
CA ARG A 123 9.40 -11.28 6.52
C ARG A 123 8.99 -10.46 5.28
N GLY A 124 8.76 -9.15 5.48
CA GLY A 124 8.36 -8.22 4.41
C GLY A 124 9.52 -7.79 3.52
N CYS A 125 9.22 -6.93 2.55
CA CYS A 125 10.20 -6.42 1.57
C CYS A 125 11.03 -5.25 2.09
N LEU A 126 10.59 -4.58 3.17
CA LEU A 126 11.30 -3.46 3.77
C LEU A 126 12.21 -3.97 4.91
N PRO A 127 13.54 -3.99 4.72
CA PRO A 127 14.44 -4.39 5.80
C PRO A 127 14.40 -3.38 6.95
N PRO A 128 14.46 -3.82 8.22
CA PRO A 128 14.51 -2.91 9.36
C PRO A 128 15.85 -2.14 9.37
N PRO A 129 15.85 -0.81 9.29
CA PRO A 129 17.09 -0.04 9.24
C PRO A 129 17.74 0.12 10.63
N PRO A 130 19.09 0.08 10.73
CA PRO A 130 19.78 0.37 11.98
C PRO A 130 19.61 1.85 12.40
N PRO A 131 19.72 2.17 13.70
CA PRO A 131 19.52 3.54 14.23
C PRO A 131 20.53 4.56 13.68
N SER A 132 21.69 4.12 13.20
CA SER A 132 22.74 4.96 12.62
C SER A 132 22.51 5.30 11.14
N LEU A 133 21.55 4.64 10.46
CA LEU A 133 21.26 4.90 9.05
C LEU A 133 20.25 6.04 8.94
N PRO A 134 20.55 7.14 8.21
CA PRO A 134 19.56 8.17 7.92
C PRO A 134 18.50 7.66 6.93
N LEU A 135 17.26 8.11 7.06
CA LEU A 135 16.13 7.55 6.31
C LEU A 135 15.37 8.62 5.51
N ILE A 136 14.93 8.23 4.32
CA ILE A 136 13.99 8.98 3.50
C ILE A 136 12.78 8.05 3.25
N LEU A 137 11.69 8.32 3.96
CA LEU A 137 10.48 7.51 3.96
C LEU A 137 9.41 8.18 3.09
N ILE A 138 8.79 7.45 2.18
CA ILE A 138 7.82 7.99 1.22
C ILE A 138 6.61 7.05 1.18
N GLY A 139 5.51 7.46 1.80
CA GLY A 139 4.36 6.58 2.04
C GLY A 139 3.02 7.30 2.02
N PRO A 140 2.44 7.61 0.86
CA PRO A 140 1.12 8.21 0.77
C PRO A 140 0.01 7.21 1.14
N GLY A 141 -1.07 7.71 1.76
CA GLY A 141 -2.22 6.93 2.20
C GLY A 141 -1.81 5.81 3.16
N THR A 142 -2.35 4.61 2.96
CA THR A 142 -1.96 3.43 3.76
C THR A 142 -0.51 2.99 3.55
N GLY A 143 0.21 3.58 2.59
CA GLY A 143 1.67 3.49 2.48
C GLY A 143 2.42 3.97 3.73
N CYS A 144 1.79 4.75 4.61
CA CYS A 144 2.40 5.18 5.87
C CYS A 144 2.54 4.06 6.91
N ALA A 145 1.86 2.91 6.72
CA ALA A 145 1.79 1.82 7.69
C ALA A 145 3.17 1.37 8.21
N PRO A 146 4.11 0.89 7.36
CA PRO A 146 5.44 0.47 7.85
C PRO A 146 6.25 1.64 8.41
N PHE A 147 6.00 2.87 7.96
CA PHE A 147 6.74 4.05 8.41
C PHE A 147 6.32 4.52 9.79
N ARG A 148 5.07 4.25 10.20
CA ARG A 148 4.67 4.38 11.60
C ARG A 148 5.54 3.50 12.49
N ALA A 149 5.70 2.22 12.13
CA ALA A 149 6.55 1.30 12.86
C ALA A 149 8.02 1.75 12.88
N PHE A 150 8.56 2.25 11.77
CA PHE A 150 9.94 2.74 11.71
C PHE A 150 10.16 3.96 12.61
N ILE A 151 9.20 4.89 12.66
CA ILE A 151 9.29 6.10 13.49
C ILE A 151 9.13 5.74 14.97
N GLU A 152 8.20 4.84 15.34
CA GLU A 152 8.08 4.32 16.71
C GLU A 152 9.38 3.63 17.16
N GLN A 153 9.93 2.76 16.31
CA GLN A 153 11.19 2.07 16.57
C GLN A 153 12.32 3.07 16.81
N ARG A 154 12.45 4.07 15.93
CA ARG A 154 13.48 5.12 16.01
C ARG A 154 13.30 5.99 17.24
N ALA A 155 12.07 6.29 17.64
CA ALA A 155 11.76 7.05 18.84
C ALA A 155 12.22 6.31 20.10
N VAL A 156 11.94 5.00 20.22
CA VAL A 156 12.41 4.17 21.33
C VAL A 156 13.93 4.01 21.31
N GLN A 157 14.56 3.90 20.14
CA GLN A 157 16.02 3.87 20.04
C GLN A 157 16.66 5.20 20.46
N ASN A 158 16.03 6.32 20.13
CA ASN A 158 16.51 7.66 20.46
C ASN A 158 16.53 7.94 21.97
N THR A 159 15.78 7.20 22.79
CA THR A 159 15.88 7.31 24.27
C THR A 159 17.10 6.58 24.83
N LYS A 160 17.69 5.65 24.06
CA LYS A 160 18.86 4.85 24.47
C LYS A 160 20.17 5.37 23.90
N GLY A 161 20.12 6.25 22.91
CA GLY A 161 21.30 6.85 22.27
C GLY A 161 20.93 7.68 21.04
N PRO A 162 21.85 8.47 20.49
CA PRO A 162 21.59 9.30 19.33
C PRO A 162 21.23 8.44 18.11
N THR A 163 20.23 8.88 17.35
CA THR A 163 19.83 8.23 16.10
C THR A 163 19.96 9.18 14.91
N SER A 164 20.22 8.61 13.73
CA SER A 164 20.34 9.38 12.49
C SER A 164 19.00 9.97 12.02
N PRO A 165 19.04 11.09 11.26
CA PRO A 165 17.84 11.83 10.88
C PRO A 165 16.87 11.04 9.98
N VAL A 166 15.58 11.38 10.07
CA VAL A 166 14.51 10.78 9.26
C VAL A 166 13.71 11.88 8.56
N LEU A 167 13.61 11.80 7.22
CA LEU A 167 12.60 12.53 6.46
C LEU A 167 11.43 11.61 6.18
N PHE A 168 10.22 12.13 6.34
CA PHE A 168 9.00 11.42 5.97
C PHE A 168 8.12 12.29 5.07
N PHE A 169 7.82 11.76 3.89
CA PHE A 169 6.92 12.33 2.90
C PHE A 169 5.60 11.54 2.90
N PHE A 170 4.56 12.18 3.42
CA PHE A 170 3.21 11.64 3.46
C PHE A 170 2.31 12.35 2.45
N GLY A 171 1.28 11.67 1.98
CA GLY A 171 0.30 12.26 1.09
C GLY A 171 -1.08 11.68 1.29
N CYS A 172 -2.10 12.52 1.24
CA CYS A 172 -3.50 12.14 1.37
C CYS A 172 -4.39 13.05 0.52
N ARG A 173 -5.71 12.90 0.61
CA ARG A 173 -6.66 13.72 -0.15
C ARG A 173 -6.78 15.09 0.48
N SER A 174 -7.16 15.15 1.75
CA SER A 174 -7.33 16.40 2.48
C SER A 174 -6.93 16.26 3.93
N GLN A 175 -6.51 17.38 4.53
CA GLN A 175 -6.16 17.42 5.95
C GLN A 175 -7.31 16.93 6.85
N GLU A 176 -8.54 17.30 6.53
CA GLU A 176 -9.70 17.02 7.39
C GLU A 176 -10.31 15.61 7.21
N SER A 177 -9.93 14.84 6.18
CA SER A 177 -10.63 13.59 5.86
C SER A 177 -9.78 12.33 6.05
N ASP A 178 -8.57 12.29 5.51
CA ASP A 178 -7.77 11.06 5.43
C ASP A 178 -6.30 11.27 5.85
N PHE A 179 -6.08 12.23 6.75
CA PHE A 179 -4.79 12.46 7.38
C PHE A 179 -4.49 11.42 8.48
N LEU A 180 -4.21 10.19 8.04
CA LEU A 180 -3.90 9.07 8.91
C LEU A 180 -2.79 9.40 9.89
N TYR A 181 -3.03 9.19 11.19
CA TYR A 181 -2.07 9.39 12.28
C TYR A 181 -1.53 10.83 12.43
N GLU A 182 -2.31 11.85 12.08
CA GLU A 182 -1.93 13.28 12.18
C GLU A 182 -1.20 13.62 13.50
N HIS A 183 -1.83 13.39 14.65
CA HIS A 183 -1.24 13.72 15.95
C HIS A 183 0.10 13.02 16.20
N PHE A 184 0.25 11.76 15.75
CA PHE A 184 1.49 11.01 15.89
C PHE A 184 2.61 11.68 15.09
N TRP A 185 2.37 12.00 13.81
CA TRP A 185 3.40 12.64 12.98
C TRP A 185 3.78 14.03 13.50
N LEU A 186 2.78 14.84 13.86
CA LEU A 186 3.00 16.19 14.37
C LEU A 186 3.81 16.17 15.67
N SER A 187 3.48 15.28 16.60
CA SER A 187 4.25 15.12 17.85
C SER A 187 5.71 14.74 17.61
N HIS A 188 6.00 13.91 16.61
CA HIS A 188 7.37 13.52 16.26
C HIS A 188 8.10 14.56 15.42
N SER A 189 7.39 15.51 14.80
CA SER A 189 7.98 16.64 14.06
C SER A 189 8.39 17.81 14.95
N GLN A 190 7.88 17.85 16.18
CA GLN A 190 8.13 18.90 17.17
C GLN A 190 9.00 18.36 18.31
N ASN A 191 9.37 19.21 19.28
CA ASN A 191 9.93 18.81 20.58
C ASN A 191 11.12 17.84 20.50
N HIS A 192 12.08 18.11 19.61
CA HIS A 192 13.23 17.22 19.38
C HIS A 192 12.84 15.78 19.01
N GLY A 193 11.65 15.57 18.44
CA GLY A 193 11.19 14.28 17.95
C GLY A 193 12.00 13.78 16.75
N VAL A 194 11.76 12.54 16.36
CA VAL A 194 12.51 11.83 15.31
C VAL A 194 12.43 12.54 13.94
N LEU A 195 11.31 13.23 13.67
CA LEU A 195 11.07 13.98 12.45
C LEU A 195 11.36 15.49 12.61
N SER A 196 11.94 15.92 13.74
CA SER A 196 12.22 17.33 13.98
C SER A 196 13.26 17.88 13.00
N LYS A 197 12.98 19.07 12.46
CA LYS A 197 13.91 19.78 11.57
C LYS A 197 15.23 20.12 12.26
N GLU A 198 15.22 20.34 13.57
CA GLU A 198 16.41 20.64 14.38
C GLU A 198 17.40 19.47 14.40
N LYS A 199 16.89 18.24 14.36
CA LYS A 199 17.68 17.01 14.27
C LYS A 199 18.06 16.64 12.83
N GLY A 200 17.82 17.54 11.86
CA GLY A 200 17.99 17.27 10.43
C GLY A 200 16.89 16.40 9.82
N GLY A 201 15.88 16.00 10.61
CA GLY A 201 14.70 15.27 10.14
C GLY A 201 13.68 16.16 9.46
N GLY A 202 12.50 15.64 9.16
CA GLY A 202 11.40 16.45 8.63
C GLY A 202 10.15 15.63 8.33
N PHE A 203 8.99 16.26 8.49
CA PHE A 203 7.71 15.71 8.06
C PHE A 203 7.08 16.63 7.01
N PHE A 204 6.80 16.08 5.83
CA PHE A 204 6.30 16.82 4.68
C PHE A 204 5.04 16.17 4.14
N VAL A 205 3.96 16.95 4.07
CA VAL A 205 2.63 16.45 3.71
C VAL A 205 2.19 17.04 2.38
N ALA A 206 1.63 16.17 1.53
CA ALA A 206 0.98 16.53 0.29
C ALA A 206 -0.53 16.28 0.37
N PHE A 207 -1.31 17.35 0.41
CA PHE A 207 -2.76 17.29 0.30
C PHE A 207 -3.17 17.44 -1.17
N SER A 208 -3.78 16.42 -1.74
CA SER A 208 -4.07 16.39 -3.19
C SER A 208 -5.37 17.11 -3.57
N ARG A 209 -6.22 17.47 -2.61
CA ARG A 209 -7.57 18.04 -2.82
C ARG A 209 -7.88 19.31 -2.03
N ASP A 210 -6.97 19.82 -1.20
CA ASP A 210 -7.19 21.05 -0.41
C ASP A 210 -7.08 22.34 -1.25
N GLN A 211 -6.64 22.20 -2.50
CA GLN A 211 -6.46 23.30 -3.43
C GLN A 211 -6.75 22.84 -4.87
N PRO A 212 -7.05 23.77 -5.81
CA PRO A 212 -7.38 23.42 -7.20
C PRO A 212 -6.27 22.63 -7.91
N LYS A 213 -5.00 22.93 -7.59
CA LYS A 213 -3.84 22.23 -8.16
C LYS A 213 -3.51 21.00 -7.32
N LYS A 214 -3.52 19.81 -7.93
CA LYS A 214 -3.15 18.56 -7.22
C LYS A 214 -1.69 18.60 -6.75
N ILE A 215 -1.48 18.49 -5.44
CA ILE A 215 -0.16 18.34 -4.82
C ILE A 215 0.02 16.89 -4.37
N TYR A 216 1.13 16.28 -4.78
CA TYR A 216 1.49 14.92 -4.44
C TYR A 216 2.90 14.87 -3.83
N VAL A 217 3.28 13.71 -3.28
CA VAL A 217 4.57 13.51 -2.60
C VAL A 217 5.77 13.85 -3.50
N GLN A 218 5.70 13.56 -4.80
CA GLN A 218 6.75 13.90 -5.76
C GLN A 218 6.98 15.42 -5.93
N HIS A 219 5.98 16.25 -5.63
CA HIS A 219 6.16 17.70 -5.61
C HIS A 219 6.92 18.12 -4.35
N LYS A 220 6.56 17.57 -3.18
CA LYS A 220 7.26 17.81 -1.92
C LYS A 220 8.71 17.32 -1.93
N ILE A 221 8.97 16.20 -2.60
CA ILE A 221 10.33 15.70 -2.83
C ILE A 221 11.19 16.73 -3.59
N ARG A 222 10.64 17.35 -4.64
CA ARG A 222 11.37 18.38 -5.41
C ARG A 222 11.57 19.67 -4.62
N GLU A 223 10.56 20.09 -3.85
CA GLU A 223 10.65 21.24 -2.93
C GLU A 223 11.79 21.06 -1.92
N GLU A 224 11.92 19.86 -1.35
CA GLU A 224 12.91 19.52 -0.31
C GLU A 224 14.22 18.94 -0.86
N SER A 225 14.50 19.17 -2.14
CA SER A 225 15.67 18.67 -2.90
C SER A 225 16.99 18.77 -2.14
N ALA A 226 17.34 19.94 -1.63
CA ALA A 226 18.59 20.15 -0.89
C ALA A 226 18.71 19.28 0.38
N ARG A 227 17.60 19.04 1.10
CA ARG A 227 17.58 18.21 2.33
C ARG A 227 17.72 16.73 1.99
N ILE A 228 17.02 16.29 0.94
CA ILE A 228 17.14 14.94 0.41
C ILE A 228 18.58 14.68 -0.04
N TRP A 229 19.16 15.56 -0.85
CA TRP A 229 20.53 15.41 -1.35
C TRP A 229 21.56 15.34 -0.23
N ARG A 230 21.43 16.20 0.79
CA ARG A 230 22.30 16.16 1.98
C ARG A 230 22.28 14.79 2.65
N LEU A 231 21.10 14.19 2.82
CA LEU A 231 20.96 12.87 3.44
C LEU A 231 21.48 11.75 2.54
N LEU A 232 21.24 11.84 1.23
CA LEU A 232 21.76 10.90 0.26
C LEU A 232 23.30 10.85 0.28
N ASN A 233 23.96 12.01 0.32
CA ASN A 233 25.40 12.13 0.50
C ASN A 233 25.88 11.59 1.85
N ALA A 234 25.07 11.74 2.91
CA ALA A 234 25.35 11.19 4.24
C ALA A 234 25.06 9.68 4.36
N GLY A 235 24.76 8.99 3.27
CA GLY A 235 24.56 7.54 3.33
C GLY A 235 23.11 7.09 3.57
N ALA A 236 22.11 7.96 3.38
CA ALA A 236 20.71 7.60 3.65
C ALA A 236 20.17 6.45 2.79
N ALA A 237 19.17 5.76 3.32
CA ALA A 237 18.36 4.79 2.58
C ALA A 237 16.95 5.33 2.30
N ILE A 238 16.45 5.04 1.10
CA ILE A 238 15.12 5.41 0.64
C ILE A 238 14.19 4.21 0.81
N TYR A 239 13.00 4.46 1.37
CA TYR A 239 11.93 3.48 1.49
C TYR A 239 10.65 4.05 0.91
N ILE A 240 10.04 3.31 0.00
CA ILE A 240 8.79 3.67 -0.67
C ILE A 240 7.73 2.63 -0.32
N ALA A 241 6.56 3.06 0.11
CA ALA A 241 5.43 2.16 0.35
C ALA A 241 4.08 2.73 -0.15
N GLY A 242 3.22 1.88 -0.72
CA GLY A 242 1.87 2.27 -1.12
C GLY A 242 1.38 1.65 -2.43
N SER A 243 0.57 2.40 -3.20
CA SER A 243 -0.03 1.91 -4.44
C SER A 243 1.02 1.59 -5.51
N SER A 244 0.98 0.39 -6.11
CA SER A 244 1.88 -0.05 -7.18
C SER A 244 1.53 0.50 -8.57
N THR A 245 0.67 1.52 -8.65
CA THR A 245 0.24 2.13 -9.92
C THR A 245 1.31 3.09 -10.44
N LYS A 246 1.07 4.40 -10.38
CA LYS A 246 2.03 5.41 -10.86
C LYS A 246 3.00 5.89 -9.77
N MET A 247 2.66 5.68 -8.50
CA MET A 247 3.36 6.31 -7.37
C MET A 247 4.86 5.95 -7.30
N PRO A 248 5.30 4.68 -7.39
CA PRO A 248 6.72 4.35 -7.31
C PRO A 248 7.51 4.99 -8.46
N THR A 249 6.99 4.93 -9.69
CA THR A 249 7.62 5.53 -10.87
C THR A 249 7.75 7.05 -10.75
N ASP A 250 6.69 7.73 -10.33
CA ASP A 250 6.67 9.20 -10.17
C ASP A 250 7.62 9.65 -9.06
N VAL A 251 7.72 8.87 -7.98
CA VAL A 251 8.64 9.11 -6.86
C VAL A 251 10.09 8.89 -7.29
N THR A 252 10.41 7.78 -7.93
CA THR A 252 11.77 7.50 -8.43
C THR A 252 12.23 8.61 -9.36
N SER A 253 11.39 9.02 -10.31
CA SER A 253 11.65 10.15 -11.21
C SER A 253 11.91 11.47 -10.45
N ALA A 254 11.14 11.75 -9.40
CA ALA A 254 11.37 12.94 -8.58
C ALA A 254 12.70 12.90 -7.81
N VAL A 255 13.12 11.73 -7.34
CA VAL A 255 14.43 11.58 -6.69
C VAL A 255 15.56 11.72 -7.71
N GLU A 256 15.40 11.22 -8.94
CA GLU A 256 16.35 11.48 -10.03
C GLU A 256 16.50 12.97 -10.30
N ASP A 257 15.38 13.71 -10.38
CA ASP A 257 15.40 15.16 -10.56
C ASP A 257 16.16 15.87 -9.43
N VAL A 258 15.99 15.42 -8.19
CA VAL A 258 16.76 15.94 -7.04
C VAL A 258 18.26 15.70 -7.23
N ILE A 259 18.67 14.49 -7.62
CA ILE A 259 20.07 14.16 -7.84
C ILE A 259 20.64 15.02 -8.95
N VAL A 260 19.97 15.12 -10.10
CA VAL A 260 20.40 15.95 -11.23
C VAL A 260 20.59 17.41 -10.80
N LYS A 261 19.58 17.97 -10.13
CA LYS A 261 19.59 19.37 -9.69
C LYS A 261 20.72 19.67 -8.71
N GLU A 262 20.91 18.83 -7.69
CA GLU A 262 21.77 19.15 -6.55
C GLU A 262 23.22 18.64 -6.73
N SER A 263 23.47 17.74 -7.69
CA SER A 263 24.80 17.20 -8.00
C SER A 263 25.39 17.69 -9.32
N GLY A 264 24.57 18.23 -10.22
CA GLY A 264 24.98 18.58 -11.59
C GLY A 264 25.20 17.38 -12.51
N MET A 265 24.90 16.16 -12.05
CA MET A 265 25.02 14.94 -12.86
C MET A 265 23.98 14.90 -14.00
N SER A 266 24.30 14.19 -15.08
CA SER A 266 23.32 13.87 -16.12
C SER A 266 22.23 12.94 -15.58
N LYS A 267 21.07 12.93 -16.25
CA LYS A 267 19.94 12.07 -15.88
C LYS A 267 20.31 10.58 -15.90
N GLU A 268 21.08 10.15 -16.89
CA GLU A 268 21.54 8.76 -17.01
C GLU A 268 22.46 8.37 -15.85
N SER A 269 23.26 9.33 -15.35
CA SER A 269 24.14 9.14 -14.21
C SER A 269 23.35 9.06 -12.91
N ALA A 270 22.32 9.90 -12.74
CA ALA A 270 21.38 9.83 -11.62
C ALA A 270 20.64 8.47 -11.59
N SER A 271 20.11 7.99 -12.72
CA SER A 271 19.48 6.67 -12.80
C SER A 271 20.44 5.52 -12.48
N ARG A 272 21.70 5.60 -12.92
CA ARG A 272 22.73 4.61 -12.53
C ARG A 272 23.01 4.64 -11.04
N TRP A 273 23.05 5.83 -10.44
CA TRP A 273 23.28 6.00 -9.01
C TRP A 273 22.15 5.39 -8.16
N LEU A 274 20.88 5.61 -8.54
CA LEU A 274 19.74 4.98 -7.87
C LEU A 274 19.75 3.45 -8.01
N ARG A 275 20.06 2.92 -9.19
CA ARG A 275 20.24 1.45 -9.36
C ARG A 275 21.35 0.89 -8.49
N ALA A 276 22.42 1.66 -8.25
CA ALA A 276 23.48 1.26 -7.33
C ALA A 276 23.00 1.25 -5.87
N LEU A 277 22.19 2.23 -5.45
CA LEU A 277 21.53 2.21 -4.14
C LEU A 277 20.61 1.02 -3.96
N GLU A 278 19.80 0.69 -4.98
CA GLU A 278 18.90 -0.47 -4.96
C GLU A 278 19.70 -1.77 -4.78
N LYS A 279 20.76 -1.97 -5.57
CA LYS A 279 21.67 -3.12 -5.41
C LYS A 279 22.33 -3.18 -4.04
N ALA A 280 22.59 -2.02 -3.42
CA ALA A 280 23.16 -1.92 -2.07
C ALA A 280 22.10 -2.05 -0.95
N GLY A 281 20.83 -2.31 -1.26
CA GLY A 281 19.74 -2.40 -0.28
C GLY A 281 19.35 -1.06 0.36
N ARG A 282 19.75 0.06 -0.26
CA ARG A 282 19.49 1.44 0.19
C ARG A 282 18.38 2.14 -0.59
N PHE A 283 17.74 1.45 -1.53
CA PHE A 283 16.52 1.89 -2.19
C PHE A 283 15.54 0.71 -2.17
N ASN A 284 14.51 0.80 -1.33
CA ASN A 284 13.57 -0.30 -1.06
C ASN A 284 12.15 0.13 -1.39
N THR A 285 11.40 -0.72 -2.09
CA THR A 285 10.01 -0.45 -2.46
C THR A 285 9.12 -1.61 -2.05
N GLU A 286 8.03 -1.29 -1.34
CA GLU A 286 6.93 -2.21 -1.04
C GLU A 286 5.64 -1.62 -1.61
N ALA A 287 5.19 -2.13 -2.75
CA ALA A 287 4.00 -1.60 -3.42
C ALA A 287 2.97 -2.68 -3.72
N TRP A 288 1.68 -2.32 -3.65
CA TRP A 288 0.55 -3.23 -3.85
C TRP A 288 -0.59 -2.61 -4.67
N SER A 289 -1.41 -3.46 -5.29
CA SER A 289 -2.61 -3.10 -6.07
C SER A 289 -3.92 -3.53 -5.44
#